data_AF-A0A9E1UTY5-F1
#
_entry.id   AF-A0A9E1UTY5-F1
#
_cell.length_a   1.000
_cell.length_b   1.000
_cell.length_c   1.000
_cell.angle_alpha   90.00
_cell.angle_beta   90.00
_cell.angle_gamma   90.00
#
_symmetry.space_group_name_H-M   'P 1'
#
loop_
_entity.id
_entity.type
_entity.pdbx_description
1 polymer ?
#
loop_
_entity_poly.entity_id
_entity_poly.type
_entity_poly.pdbx_seq_one_letter_code
_entity_poly.pdbx_strand_id
1 'polypeptide(L)'
;MHTRITLSLGLLLLTSLGVQAAGDKEAPRAERDGDRERPRHERERGDAARAERDGDRERPRHERERGDAAHAERDGDRERPQREGDGNAALHNALRGRRGAEAIWGLLREQFAPELGELEHLGQNRPDQAPGFARHLVDQAASLLEMREHQPERFARIMAARKLDQETHELAARYRRAEGKAEREKLAKKLAAALEQAFAARLAMQEEEVAELATELKKRQQALAERRQNRARIITQRLHQLTGQAEELEW
;
A
#
# COMPACT_ATOMS: atom_id res chain seq x y z
N MET A 1 -15.89 -16.25 -16.14
CA MET A 1 -15.09 -15.00 -16.07
C MET A 1 -14.38 -14.97 -14.73
N HIS A 2 -13.11 -15.40 -14.67
CA HIS A 2 -12.31 -15.31 -13.45
C HIS A 2 -11.56 -13.99 -13.48
N THR A 3 -12.07 -12.99 -12.75
CA THR A 3 -11.31 -11.81 -12.36
C THR A 3 -10.17 -12.27 -11.47
N ARG A 4 -9.00 -12.55 -12.08
CA ARG A 4 -7.76 -12.72 -11.34
C ARG A 4 -7.37 -11.36 -10.80
N ILE A 5 -7.69 -11.14 -9.54
CA ILE A 5 -7.16 -10.03 -8.76
C ILE A 5 -5.64 -10.24 -8.77
N THR A 6 -4.93 -9.43 -9.55
CA THR A 6 -3.49 -9.24 -9.40
C THR A 6 -3.29 -8.62 -8.03
N LEU A 7 -3.15 -9.48 -7.01
CA LEU A 7 -2.69 -9.11 -5.68
C LEU A 7 -1.22 -8.70 -5.85
N SER A 8 -1.01 -7.41 -6.15
CA SER A 8 0.29 -6.77 -5.97
C SER A 8 0.58 -6.82 -4.47
N LEU A 9 1.24 -7.89 -4.04
CA LEU A 9 1.75 -8.07 -2.69
C LEU A 9 2.94 -7.13 -2.53
N GLY A 10 2.65 -5.83 -2.53
CA GLY A 10 3.59 -4.78 -2.18
C GLY A 10 3.87 -4.84 -0.70
N LEU A 11 4.60 -5.86 -0.25
CA LEU A 11 5.25 -5.88 1.06
C LEU A 11 6.44 -4.91 0.98
N LEU A 12 6.14 -3.64 0.82
CA LEU A 12 7.11 -2.56 0.68
C LEU A 12 7.46 -2.04 2.09
N LEU A 13 8.03 -2.92 2.92
CA LEU A 13 8.80 -2.50 4.08
C LEU A 13 10.18 -2.06 3.59
N LEU A 14 10.19 -0.88 2.96
CA LEU A 14 11.40 -0.17 2.59
C LEU A 14 11.92 0.52 3.86
N THR A 15 12.53 -0.26 4.75
CA THR A 15 13.39 0.31 5.79
C THR A 15 14.66 0.80 5.09
N SER A 16 14.79 2.13 5.07
CA SER A 16 15.94 2.86 4.56
C SER A 16 17.22 2.43 5.26
N LEU A 17 18.01 1.57 4.64
CA LEU A 17 19.44 1.44 4.91
C LEU A 17 20.18 1.94 3.68
N GLY A 18 20.57 3.21 3.75
CA GLY A 18 21.51 3.81 2.82
C GLY A 18 22.84 3.07 2.90
N VAL A 19 23.10 2.23 1.90
CA VAL A 19 24.46 1.77 1.58
C VAL A 19 24.97 2.69 0.48
N GLN A 20 25.62 3.78 0.91
CA GLN A 20 26.44 4.63 0.05
C GLN A 20 27.75 3.87 -0.23
N ALA A 21 27.75 3.00 -1.24
CA ALA A 21 28.99 2.42 -1.76
C ALA A 21 29.50 3.33 -2.88
N ALA A 22 30.43 4.21 -2.51
CA ALA A 22 31.29 4.92 -3.44
C ALA A 22 32.14 3.90 -4.21
N GLY A 23 32.21 4.07 -5.53
CA GLY A 23 32.94 3.18 -6.42
C GLY A 23 32.99 3.74 -7.83
N ASP A 24 33.59 4.92 -7.96
CA ASP A 24 34.00 5.52 -9.24
C ASP A 24 34.83 4.53 -10.07
N LYS A 25 34.32 4.13 -11.22
CA LYS A 25 35.12 3.82 -12.42
C LYS A 25 34.35 4.25 -13.66
N GLU A 26 34.81 5.38 -14.20
CA GLU A 26 34.42 5.95 -15.48
C GLU A 26 34.61 4.94 -16.62
N ALA A 27 33.59 4.82 -17.47
CA ALA A 27 33.69 4.23 -18.81
C ALA A 27 33.02 5.18 -19.82
N PRO A 28 33.56 5.29 -21.04
CA PRO A 28 33.33 6.44 -21.92
C PRO A 28 31.92 6.46 -22.53
N ARG A 29 31.36 7.67 -22.56
CA ARG A 29 30.11 8.02 -23.24
C ARG A 29 30.30 7.86 -24.75
N ALA A 30 29.54 6.95 -25.35
CA ALA A 30 29.34 6.91 -26.78
C ALA A 30 28.35 8.01 -27.18
N GLU A 31 28.83 8.98 -27.96
CA GLU A 31 28.01 9.87 -28.77
C GLU A 31 27.05 9.05 -29.63
N ARG A 32 25.75 9.37 -29.53
CA ARG A 32 24.79 9.05 -30.57
C ARG A 32 23.91 10.27 -30.81
N ASP A 33 24.32 10.99 -31.84
CA ASP A 33 23.51 11.91 -32.60
C ASP A 33 22.18 11.28 -33.00
N GLY A 34 21.12 12.05 -32.86
CA GLY A 34 19.77 11.60 -33.14
C GLY A 34 18.77 12.71 -32.90
N ASP A 35 18.97 13.83 -33.60
CA ASP A 35 17.98 14.89 -33.77
C ASP A 35 16.61 14.29 -34.13
N ARG A 36 15.67 14.43 -33.19
CA ARG A 36 14.23 14.31 -33.46
C ARG A 36 13.56 15.56 -32.94
N GLU A 37 13.41 16.50 -33.85
CA GLU A 37 12.51 17.65 -33.74
C GLU A 37 11.12 17.18 -33.28
N ARG A 38 10.70 17.65 -32.11
CA ARG A 38 9.33 17.53 -31.63
C ARG A 38 8.62 18.87 -31.88
N PRO A 39 7.47 18.89 -32.58
CA PRO A 39 6.69 20.11 -32.75
C PRO A 39 6.16 20.59 -31.40
N ARG A 40 6.51 21.82 -31.04
CA ARG A 40 5.89 22.57 -29.94
C ARG A 40 4.52 23.05 -30.41
N HIS A 41 3.46 22.48 -29.85
CA HIS A 41 2.14 23.08 -29.95
C HIS A 41 2.08 24.28 -28.99
N GLU A 42 2.13 25.47 -29.57
CA GLU A 42 1.67 26.72 -28.98
C GLU A 42 0.22 26.55 -28.54
N ARG A 43 -0.04 26.72 -27.24
CA ARG A 43 -1.39 27.00 -26.74
C ARG A 43 -1.43 28.48 -26.43
N GLU A 44 -2.24 29.16 -27.23
CA GLU A 44 -2.59 30.56 -27.18
C GLU A 44 -3.03 30.96 -25.77
N ARG A 45 -2.37 32.00 -25.25
CA ARG A 45 -2.83 32.77 -24.11
C ARG A 45 -4.00 33.62 -24.59
N GLY A 46 -5.19 33.31 -24.09
CA GLY A 46 -6.35 34.18 -24.20
C GLY A 46 -6.32 35.21 -23.07
N ASP A 47 -5.97 36.43 -23.43
CA ASP A 47 -6.22 37.63 -22.64
C ASP A 47 -7.73 37.96 -22.67
N ALA A 48 -8.33 38.16 -21.50
CA ALA A 48 -9.60 38.86 -21.38
C ALA A 48 -9.71 39.63 -20.05
N ALA A 49 -9.55 40.96 -20.18
CA ALA A 49 -10.26 42.06 -19.52
C ALA A 49 -10.96 41.77 -18.18
N ARG A 50 -10.54 42.38 -17.07
CA ARG A 50 -10.86 43.76 -16.62
C ARG A 50 -12.38 44.01 -16.48
N ALA A 51 -12.86 43.97 -15.24
CA ALA A 51 -14.04 44.71 -14.79
C ALA A 51 -13.80 45.19 -13.35
N GLU A 52 -13.34 46.43 -13.23
CA GLU A 52 -13.47 47.27 -12.05
C GLU A 52 -14.97 47.37 -11.69
N ARG A 53 -15.30 47.19 -10.40
CA ARG A 53 -16.54 47.72 -9.85
C ARG A 53 -16.30 48.26 -8.46
N ASP A 54 -16.17 49.58 -8.44
CA ASP A 54 -16.33 50.44 -7.30
C ASP A 54 -17.65 50.18 -6.57
N GLY A 55 -17.61 50.30 -5.25
CA GLY A 55 -18.75 50.08 -4.40
C GLY A 55 -18.44 50.45 -2.96
N ASP A 56 -18.07 51.72 -2.76
CA ASP A 56 -18.07 52.39 -1.46
C ASP A 56 -19.35 52.08 -0.69
N ARG A 57 -19.21 51.52 0.51
CA ARG A 57 -20.25 51.60 1.53
C ARG A 57 -19.65 51.88 2.89
N GLU A 58 -19.50 53.17 3.12
CA GLU A 58 -19.26 53.76 4.42
C GLU A 58 -20.42 53.50 5.41
N ARG A 59 -20.02 53.24 6.66
CA ARG A 59 -20.67 53.55 7.97
C ARG A 59 -21.80 52.63 8.49
N PRO A 60 -22.05 52.58 9.82
CA PRO A 60 -21.47 53.38 10.92
C PRO A 60 -20.85 52.59 12.08
N ARG A 61 -19.84 53.21 12.72
CA ARG A 61 -19.39 52.87 14.08
C ARG A 61 -20.51 53.23 15.06
N HIS A 62 -21.03 52.23 15.78
CA HIS A 62 -21.74 52.46 17.04
C HIS A 62 -20.80 52.11 18.19
N GLU A 63 -20.25 53.15 18.80
CA GLU A 63 -19.83 53.10 20.20
C GLU A 63 -21.07 52.83 21.05
N ARG A 64 -21.06 51.73 21.79
CA ARG A 64 -21.80 51.61 23.05
C ARG A 64 -20.83 51.10 24.10
N GLU A 65 -20.41 52.05 24.92
CA GLU A 65 -19.76 51.80 26.19
C GLU A 65 -20.69 51.02 27.14
N ARG A 66 -20.04 50.12 27.88
CA ARG A 66 -20.23 49.78 29.31
C ARG A 66 -21.62 49.30 29.75
N GLY A 67 -21.64 48.04 30.15
CA GLY A 67 -22.61 47.47 31.08
C GLY A 67 -21.96 46.28 31.78
N ASP A 68 -21.48 46.51 32.99
CA ASP A 68 -20.97 45.50 33.92
C ASP A 68 -22.06 44.46 34.25
N ALA A 69 -21.70 43.18 34.18
CA ALA A 69 -22.25 42.06 34.95
C ALA A 69 -21.43 40.81 34.57
N ALA A 70 -20.46 40.38 35.37
CA ALA A 70 -20.66 39.53 36.53
C ALA A 70 -21.37 38.19 36.19
N HIS A 71 -20.70 37.09 36.54
CA HIS A 71 -21.18 35.71 36.61
C HIS A 71 -21.32 34.94 35.29
N ALA A 72 -20.31 34.16 34.96
CA ALA A 72 -20.19 32.79 35.49
C ALA A 72 -19.00 32.13 34.80
N GLU A 73 -17.93 31.91 35.57
CA GLU A 73 -17.00 30.81 35.35
C GLU A 73 -17.84 29.53 35.35
N ARG A 74 -18.35 29.16 34.19
CA ARG A 74 -18.78 27.81 33.93
C ARG A 74 -17.52 27.08 33.53
N ASP A 75 -16.75 26.71 34.56
CA ASP A 75 -15.88 25.53 34.59
C ASP A 75 -16.77 24.31 34.31
N GLY A 76 -17.26 24.25 33.08
CA GLY A 76 -17.46 22.98 32.44
C GLY A 76 -16.07 22.56 32.03
N ASP A 77 -15.42 21.78 32.88
CA ASP A 77 -14.82 20.53 32.45
C ASP A 77 -15.81 19.84 31.51
N ARG A 78 -15.91 20.33 30.27
CA ARG A 78 -16.12 19.46 29.14
C ARG A 78 -14.82 18.69 29.11
N GLU A 79 -14.80 17.62 29.90
CA GLU A 79 -14.14 16.38 29.53
C GLU A 79 -14.16 16.37 28.01
N ARG A 80 -13.02 16.67 27.37
CA ARG A 80 -12.85 16.33 25.97
C ARG A 80 -13.23 14.84 25.98
N PRO A 81 -14.35 14.42 25.35
CA PRO A 81 -14.67 13.01 25.30
C PRO A 81 -13.40 12.37 24.79
N GLN A 82 -12.84 11.45 25.60
CA GLN A 82 -11.57 10.79 25.31
C GLN A 82 -11.60 10.45 23.83
N ARG A 83 -10.83 11.22 23.05
CA ARG A 83 -10.98 11.24 21.60
C ARG A 83 -10.79 9.80 21.15
N GLU A 84 -11.62 9.42 20.19
CA GLU A 84 -11.62 8.17 19.42
C GLU A 84 -10.30 7.97 18.63
N GLY A 85 -9.16 8.15 19.29
CA GLY A 85 -7.81 7.81 18.86
C GLY A 85 -7.36 6.51 19.51
N ASP A 86 -8.29 5.65 19.91
CA ASP A 86 -7.92 4.31 20.30
C ASP A 86 -7.74 3.50 19.01
N GLY A 87 -6.51 3.10 18.69
CA GLY A 87 -6.20 2.25 17.53
C GLY A 87 -7.07 0.98 17.53
N ASN A 88 -7.49 0.52 18.72
CA ASN A 88 -8.41 -0.59 18.87
C ASN A 88 -9.82 -0.27 18.33
N ALA A 89 -10.33 0.94 18.54
CA ALA A 89 -11.62 1.37 17.98
C ALA A 89 -11.58 1.42 16.44
N ALA A 90 -10.46 1.86 15.86
CA ALA A 90 -10.25 1.84 14.41
C ALA A 90 -10.29 0.41 13.86
N LEU A 91 -9.68 -0.54 14.56
CA LEU A 91 -9.66 -1.96 14.18
C LEU A 91 -11.04 -2.62 14.30
N HIS A 92 -11.74 -2.40 15.41
CA HIS A 92 -13.11 -2.87 15.60
C HIS A 92 -14.06 -2.34 14.51
N ASN A 93 -13.91 -1.06 14.13
CA ASN A 93 -14.67 -0.49 13.03
C ASN A 93 -14.30 -1.11 11.67
N ALA A 94 -13.03 -1.42 11.42
CA ALA A 94 -12.58 -2.07 10.19
C ALA A 94 -13.08 -3.53 10.05
N LEU A 95 -13.25 -4.22 11.18
CA LEU A 95 -13.78 -5.60 11.25
C LEU A 95 -15.31 -5.67 11.17
N ARG A 96 -16.02 -4.58 11.52
CA ARG A 96 -17.48 -4.57 11.60
C ARG A 96 -18.11 -4.99 10.27
N GLY A 97 -18.96 -6.02 10.32
CA GLY A 97 -19.70 -6.54 9.16
C GLY A 97 -18.87 -7.37 8.18
N ARG A 98 -17.58 -7.63 8.46
CA ARG A 98 -16.77 -8.55 7.64
C ARG A 98 -17.14 -9.99 7.95
N ARG A 99 -17.28 -10.80 6.90
CA ARG A 99 -17.34 -12.26 7.05
C ARG A 99 -16.01 -12.77 7.59
N GLY A 100 -16.06 -13.65 8.57
CA GLY A 100 -14.86 -14.22 9.19
C GLY A 100 -14.10 -13.25 10.11
N ALA A 101 -14.72 -12.18 10.62
CA ALA A 101 -14.08 -11.19 11.49
C ALA A 101 -13.29 -11.82 12.66
N GLU A 102 -13.83 -12.87 13.29
CA GLU A 102 -13.15 -13.62 14.37
C GLU A 102 -11.85 -14.28 13.90
N ALA A 103 -11.86 -14.92 12.72
CA ALA A 103 -10.68 -15.54 12.16
C ALA A 103 -9.62 -14.50 11.75
N ILE A 104 -10.07 -13.36 11.19
CA ILE A 104 -9.20 -12.23 10.85
C ILE A 104 -8.53 -11.68 12.12
N TRP A 105 -9.32 -11.41 13.15
CA TRP A 105 -8.83 -10.93 14.44
C TRP A 105 -7.85 -11.92 15.08
N GLY A 106 -8.16 -13.21 15.08
CA GLY A 106 -7.28 -14.26 15.58
C GLY A 106 -5.92 -14.26 14.88
N LEU A 107 -5.92 -14.19 13.54
CA LEU A 107 -4.69 -14.12 12.75
C LEU A 107 -3.90 -12.84 13.05
N LEU A 108 -4.56 -11.69 13.14
CA LEU A 108 -3.92 -10.42 13.47
C LEU A 108 -3.23 -10.48 14.84
N ARG A 109 -3.92 -10.99 15.86
CA ARG A 109 -3.35 -11.09 17.21
C ARG A 109 -2.13 -12.01 17.26
N GLU A 110 -2.14 -13.09 16.51
CA GLU A 110 -1.06 -14.09 16.54
C GLU A 110 0.13 -13.70 15.66
N GLN A 111 -0.12 -13.14 14.47
CA GLN A 111 0.91 -12.97 13.43
C GLN A 111 1.26 -11.50 13.15
N PHE A 112 0.49 -10.55 13.68
CA PHE A 112 0.63 -9.11 13.41
C PHE A 112 0.76 -8.28 14.70
N ALA A 113 1.29 -8.87 15.78
CA ALA A 113 1.47 -8.16 17.04
C ALA A 113 2.28 -6.84 16.91
N PRO A 114 3.38 -6.76 16.13
CA PRO A 114 4.08 -5.50 15.91
C PRO A 114 3.20 -4.43 15.25
N GLU A 115 2.45 -4.81 14.22
CA GLU A 115 1.57 -3.90 13.50
C GLU A 115 0.37 -3.46 14.36
N LEU A 116 -0.11 -4.31 15.26
CA LEU A 116 -1.12 -3.92 16.25
C LEU A 116 -0.57 -2.86 17.23
N GLY A 117 0.69 -2.98 17.65
CA GLY A 117 1.36 -1.95 18.43
C GLY A 117 1.56 -0.64 17.66
N GLU A 118 1.87 -0.73 16.36
CA GLU A 118 1.92 0.45 15.49
C GLU A 118 0.55 1.11 15.34
N LEU A 119 -0.52 0.32 15.21
CA LEU A 119 -1.88 0.84 15.13
C LEU A 119 -2.28 1.57 16.42
N GLU A 120 -1.91 1.03 17.59
CA GLU A 120 -2.12 1.70 18.87
C GLU A 120 -1.35 3.02 18.94
N HIS A 121 -0.06 3.01 18.56
CA HIS A 121 0.76 4.21 18.49
C HIS A 121 0.20 5.24 17.50
N LEU A 122 -0.33 4.82 16.35
CA LEU A 122 -0.99 5.68 15.39
C LEU A 122 -2.28 6.26 15.97
N GLY A 123 -3.09 5.48 16.68
CA GLY A 123 -4.26 5.99 17.38
C GLY A 123 -3.91 7.15 18.32
N GLN A 124 -2.85 6.99 19.11
CA GLN A 124 -2.43 7.97 20.11
C GLN A 124 -1.84 9.24 19.48
N ASN A 125 -1.04 9.10 18.42
CA ASN A 125 -0.24 10.21 17.86
C ASN A 125 -0.79 10.81 16.56
N ARG A 126 -1.51 10.01 15.77
CA ARG A 126 -2.03 10.33 14.43
C ARG A 126 -3.39 9.64 14.18
N PRO A 127 -4.43 9.97 14.95
CA PRO A 127 -5.71 9.27 14.93
C PRO A 127 -6.41 9.33 13.56
N ASP A 128 -6.10 10.32 12.74
CA ASP A 128 -6.58 10.45 11.35
C ASP A 128 -6.05 9.34 10.43
N GLN A 129 -4.88 8.77 10.71
CA GLN A 129 -4.24 7.73 9.91
C GLN A 129 -4.62 6.31 10.37
N ALA A 130 -5.03 6.16 11.63
CA ALA A 130 -5.35 4.87 12.23
C ALA A 130 -6.45 4.08 11.49
N PRO A 131 -7.56 4.68 11.02
CA PRO A 131 -8.59 3.94 10.26
C PRO A 131 -8.08 3.35 8.94
N GLY A 132 -7.24 4.10 8.22
CA GLY A 132 -6.65 3.64 6.96
C GLY A 132 -5.71 2.45 7.19
N PHE A 133 -4.86 2.55 8.22
CA PHE A 133 -3.96 1.48 8.61
C PHE A 133 -4.70 0.24 9.12
N ALA A 134 -5.72 0.42 9.97
CA ALA A 134 -6.56 -0.67 10.46
C ALA A 134 -7.27 -1.42 9.31
N ARG A 135 -7.84 -0.69 8.35
CA ARG A 135 -8.45 -1.30 7.15
C ARG A 135 -7.42 -2.07 6.35
N HIS A 136 -6.22 -1.53 6.16
CA HIS A 136 -5.14 -2.22 5.48
C HIS A 136 -4.76 -3.54 6.16
N LEU A 137 -4.62 -3.55 7.49
CA LEU A 137 -4.33 -4.78 8.25
C LEU A 137 -5.44 -5.81 8.12
N VAL A 138 -6.71 -5.39 8.22
CA VAL A 138 -7.87 -6.29 8.05
C VAL A 138 -7.90 -6.88 6.65
N ASP A 139 -7.67 -6.07 5.61
CA ASP A 139 -7.64 -6.54 4.23
C ASP A 139 -6.47 -7.52 3.99
N GLN A 140 -5.28 -7.23 4.52
CA GLN A 140 -4.13 -8.15 4.45
C GLN A 140 -4.42 -9.48 5.13
N ALA A 141 -4.94 -9.47 6.36
CA ALA A 141 -5.27 -10.68 7.09
C ALA A 141 -6.38 -11.50 6.39
N ALA A 142 -7.40 -10.83 5.84
CA ALA A 142 -8.43 -11.49 5.04
C ALA A 142 -7.82 -12.17 3.79
N SER A 143 -6.95 -11.47 3.04
CA SER A 143 -6.27 -12.05 1.88
C SER A 143 -5.39 -13.25 2.24
N LEU A 144 -4.75 -13.25 3.42
CA LEU A 144 -3.97 -14.40 3.88
C LEU A 144 -4.86 -15.59 4.25
N LEU A 145 -6.03 -15.35 4.84
CA LEU A 145 -6.99 -16.42 5.13
C LEU A 145 -7.56 -17.04 3.84
N GLU A 146 -7.87 -16.21 2.84
CA GLU A 146 -8.26 -16.68 1.51
C GLU A 146 -7.12 -17.47 0.84
N MET A 147 -5.88 -16.99 0.97
CA MET A 147 -4.70 -17.71 0.48
C MET A 147 -4.52 -19.05 1.18
N ARG A 148 -4.79 -19.14 2.49
CA ARG A 148 -4.72 -20.41 3.23
C ARG A 148 -5.67 -21.46 2.67
N GLU A 149 -6.83 -21.04 2.17
CA GLU A 149 -7.84 -21.94 1.57
C GLU A 149 -7.47 -22.38 0.16
N HIS A 150 -6.98 -21.47 -0.68
CA HIS A 150 -6.72 -21.76 -2.10
C HIS A 150 -5.28 -22.15 -2.43
N GLN A 151 -4.32 -21.73 -1.60
CA GLN A 151 -2.87 -21.86 -1.80
C GLN A 151 -2.17 -22.10 -0.45
N PRO A 152 -2.46 -23.22 0.25
CA PRO A 152 -1.98 -23.47 1.61
C PRO A 152 -0.46 -23.50 1.73
N GLU A 153 0.25 -23.99 0.71
CA GLU A 153 1.72 -23.98 0.69
C GLU A 153 2.29 -22.56 0.65
N ARG A 154 1.72 -21.69 -0.18
CA ARG A 154 2.14 -20.28 -0.27
C ARG A 154 1.86 -19.56 1.05
N PHE A 155 0.70 -19.80 1.65
CA PHE A 155 0.39 -19.29 2.98
C PHE A 155 1.44 -19.72 4.02
N ALA A 156 1.77 -21.02 4.05
CA ALA A 156 2.76 -21.55 5.00
C ALA A 156 4.14 -20.90 4.82
N ARG A 157 4.59 -20.69 3.57
CA ARG A 157 5.86 -20.00 3.28
C ARG A 157 5.86 -18.55 3.76
N ILE A 158 4.78 -17.79 3.51
CA ILE A 158 4.66 -16.41 3.99
C ILE A 158 4.66 -16.36 5.51
N MET A 159 3.95 -17.27 6.19
CA MET A 159 3.95 -17.34 7.65
C MET A 159 5.34 -17.67 8.21
N ALA A 160 6.05 -18.61 7.58
CA ALA A 160 7.43 -18.93 7.97
C ALA A 160 8.37 -17.73 7.81
N ALA A 161 8.26 -16.99 6.70
CA ALA A 161 9.05 -15.78 6.47
C ALA A 161 8.74 -14.68 7.52
N ARG A 162 7.45 -14.45 7.82
CA ARG A 162 7.05 -13.48 8.86
C ARG A 162 7.59 -13.86 10.24
N LYS A 163 7.59 -15.14 10.59
CA LYS A 163 8.16 -15.62 11.86
C LYS A 163 9.66 -15.34 11.96
N LEU A 164 10.41 -15.60 10.88
CA LEU A 164 11.83 -15.28 10.81
C LEU A 164 12.06 -13.76 10.98
N ASP A 165 11.23 -12.94 10.35
CA ASP A 165 11.30 -11.49 10.51
C ASP A 165 11.06 -11.05 11.96
N GLN A 166 10.06 -11.60 12.64
CA GLN A 166 9.83 -11.34 14.07
C GLN A 166 11.04 -11.75 14.92
N GLU A 167 11.58 -12.95 14.69
CA GLU A 167 12.75 -13.44 15.41
C GLU A 167 13.98 -12.53 15.23
N THR A 168 14.22 -12.04 14.01
CA THR A 168 15.33 -11.10 13.76
C THR A 168 15.16 -9.78 14.52
N HIS A 169 13.94 -9.24 14.61
CA HIS A 169 13.66 -8.02 15.38
C HIS A 169 13.86 -8.25 16.88
N GLU A 170 13.38 -9.37 17.41
CA GLU A 170 13.57 -9.76 18.81
C GLU A 170 15.04 -9.95 19.16
N LEU A 171 15.79 -10.68 18.33
CA LEU A 171 17.23 -10.89 18.51
C LEU A 171 18.00 -9.57 18.47
N ALA A 172 17.65 -8.67 17.54
CA ALA A 172 18.25 -7.35 17.46
C ALA A 172 17.93 -6.49 18.70
N ALA A 173 16.70 -6.53 19.21
CA ALA A 173 16.32 -5.84 20.43
C ALA A 173 17.09 -6.37 21.66
N ARG A 174 17.23 -7.70 21.77
CA ARG A 174 18.03 -8.34 22.83
C ARG A 174 19.50 -7.98 22.73
N TYR A 175 20.07 -8.00 21.52
CA TYR A 175 21.46 -7.62 21.28
C TYR A 175 21.76 -6.19 21.76
N ARG A 176 20.86 -5.24 21.48
CA ARG A 176 21.02 -3.84 21.94
C ARG A 176 21.00 -3.69 23.46
N ARG A 177 20.22 -4.53 24.16
CA ARG A 177 20.09 -4.50 25.63
C ARG A 177 21.17 -5.30 26.36
N ALA A 178 21.85 -6.24 25.69
CA ALA A 178 22.88 -7.06 26.30
C ALA A 178 24.08 -6.19 26.72
N GLU A 179 24.59 -6.39 27.93
CA GLU A 179 25.73 -5.62 28.47
C GLU A 179 27.07 -6.38 28.31
N GLY A 180 27.02 -7.72 28.29
CA GLY A 180 28.21 -8.57 28.21
C GLY A 180 28.72 -8.80 26.78
N LYS A 181 30.03 -8.67 26.57
CA LYS A 181 30.68 -8.95 25.27
C LYS A 181 30.40 -10.37 24.76
N ALA A 182 30.48 -11.37 25.63
CA ALA A 182 30.24 -12.76 25.26
C ALA A 182 28.76 -13.02 24.87
N GLU A 183 27.82 -12.42 25.59
CA GLU A 183 26.39 -12.52 25.26
C GLU A 183 26.08 -11.82 23.94
N ARG A 184 26.61 -10.61 23.73
CA ARG A 184 26.51 -9.89 22.45
C ARG A 184 27.04 -10.72 21.29
N GLU A 185 28.20 -11.34 21.43
CA GLU A 185 28.75 -12.19 20.37
C GLU A 185 27.85 -13.39 20.05
N LYS A 186 27.27 -14.03 21.08
CA LYS A 186 26.30 -15.12 20.90
C LYS A 186 25.03 -14.65 20.20
N LEU A 187 24.48 -13.51 20.61
CA LEU A 187 23.29 -12.92 19.99
C LEU A 187 23.57 -12.46 18.55
N ALA A 188 24.75 -11.91 18.26
CA ALA A 188 25.16 -11.53 16.92
C ALA A 188 25.22 -12.73 15.98
N LYS A 189 25.79 -13.86 16.41
CA LYS A 189 25.82 -15.10 15.61
C LYS A 189 24.42 -15.62 15.31
N LYS A 190 23.52 -15.61 16.30
CA LYS A 190 22.11 -15.99 16.13
C LYS A 190 21.38 -15.05 15.17
N LEU A 191 21.56 -13.74 15.34
CA LEU A 191 20.95 -12.73 14.49
C LEU A 191 21.42 -12.87 13.03
N ALA A 192 22.72 -13.10 12.81
CA ALA A 192 23.26 -13.32 11.46
C ALA A 192 22.62 -14.55 10.78
N ALA A 193 22.53 -15.68 11.50
CA ALA A 193 21.89 -16.89 10.97
C ALA A 193 20.40 -16.68 10.67
N ALA A 194 19.66 -15.99 11.54
CA ALA A 194 18.25 -15.68 11.33
C ALA A 194 18.04 -14.74 10.13
N LEU A 195 18.92 -13.74 9.95
CA LEU A 195 18.89 -12.83 8.80
C LEU A 195 19.17 -13.56 7.48
N GLU A 196 20.12 -14.49 7.48
CA GLU A 196 20.42 -15.32 6.32
C GLU A 196 19.20 -16.18 5.92
N GLN A 197 18.53 -16.81 6.89
CA GLN A 197 17.30 -17.57 6.66
C GLN A 197 16.16 -16.68 6.13
N ALA A 198 15.96 -15.51 6.74
CA ALA A 198 14.94 -14.56 6.29
C ALA A 198 15.20 -14.07 4.85
N PHE A 199 16.47 -13.78 4.53
CA PHE A 199 16.88 -13.38 3.19
C PHE A 199 16.63 -14.50 2.17
N ALA A 200 17.08 -15.72 2.47
CA ALA A 200 16.87 -16.88 1.60
C ALA A 200 15.38 -17.16 1.36
N ALA A 201 14.54 -17.06 2.39
CA ALA A 201 13.10 -17.23 2.28
C ALA A 201 12.46 -16.17 1.36
N ARG A 202 12.86 -14.89 1.49
CA ARG A 202 12.38 -13.80 0.62
C ARG A 202 12.84 -13.97 -0.82
N LEU A 203 14.09 -14.36 -1.03
CA LEU A 203 14.62 -14.62 -2.36
C LEU A 203 13.85 -15.75 -3.04
N ALA A 204 13.63 -16.87 -2.35
CA ALA A 204 12.86 -18.00 -2.88
C ALA A 204 11.42 -17.60 -3.26
N MET A 205 10.74 -16.78 -2.44
CA MET A 205 9.41 -16.26 -2.77
C MET A 205 9.42 -15.36 -4.02
N GLN A 206 10.45 -14.52 -4.17
CA GLN A 206 10.61 -13.66 -5.36
C GLN A 206 10.90 -14.47 -6.61
N GLU A 207 11.75 -15.51 -6.52
CA GLU A 207 12.05 -16.41 -7.63
C GLU A 207 10.80 -17.16 -8.11
N GLU A 208 9.97 -17.62 -7.18
CA GLU A 208 8.68 -18.25 -7.48
C GLU A 208 7.71 -17.28 -8.17
N GLU A 209 7.56 -16.06 -7.65
CA GLU A 209 6.71 -15.03 -8.28
C GLU A 209 7.18 -14.71 -9.70
N VAL A 210 8.50 -14.59 -9.92
CA VAL A 210 9.07 -14.40 -11.26
C VAL A 210 8.74 -15.58 -12.18
N ALA A 211 8.81 -16.82 -11.69
CA ALA A 211 8.47 -18.01 -12.47
C ALA A 211 6.97 -18.08 -12.84
N GLU A 212 6.08 -17.71 -11.91
CA GLU A 212 4.64 -17.59 -12.16
C GLU A 212 4.34 -16.54 -13.23
N LEU A 213 4.90 -15.33 -13.08
CA LEU A 213 4.73 -14.23 -14.03
C LEU A 213 5.26 -14.60 -15.42
N ALA A 214 6.40 -15.29 -15.50
CA ALA A 214 6.93 -15.78 -16.77
C ALA A 214 5.97 -16.77 -17.46
N THR A 215 5.34 -17.64 -16.69
CA THR A 215 4.33 -18.58 -17.20
C THR A 215 3.08 -17.85 -17.70
N GLU A 216 2.59 -16.86 -16.96
CA GLU A 216 1.45 -16.05 -17.39
C GLU A 216 1.76 -15.23 -18.65
N LEU A 217 2.95 -14.64 -18.71
CA LEU A 217 3.41 -13.88 -19.86
C LEU A 217 3.42 -14.76 -21.12
N LYS A 218 3.96 -15.98 -21.01
CA LYS A 218 3.96 -16.96 -22.11
C LYS A 218 2.54 -17.30 -22.57
N LYS A 219 1.60 -17.53 -21.65
CA LYS A 219 0.18 -17.79 -22.00
C LYS A 219 -0.45 -16.62 -22.74
N ARG A 220 -0.22 -15.38 -22.28
CA ARG A 220 -0.73 -14.17 -22.94
C ARG A 220 -0.12 -13.98 -24.33
N GLN A 221 1.17 -14.26 -24.49
CA GLN A 221 1.85 -14.22 -25.79
C GLN A 221 1.25 -15.25 -26.76
N GLN A 222 1.00 -16.47 -26.31
CA GLN A 222 0.34 -17.51 -27.11
C GLN A 222 -1.06 -17.07 -27.55
N ALA A 223 -1.89 -16.58 -26.63
CA ALA A 223 -3.23 -16.08 -26.96
C ALA A 223 -3.20 -14.92 -27.98
N LEU A 224 -2.21 -14.02 -27.88
CA LEU A 224 -2.01 -12.95 -28.86
C LEU A 224 -1.57 -13.49 -30.23
N ALA A 225 -0.71 -14.49 -30.27
CA ALA A 225 -0.29 -15.14 -31.50
C ALA A 225 -1.48 -15.82 -32.20
N GLU A 226 -2.29 -16.59 -31.46
CA GLU A 226 -3.52 -17.22 -31.96
C GLU A 226 -4.51 -16.17 -32.48
N ARG A 227 -4.69 -15.05 -31.78
CA ARG A 227 -5.57 -13.96 -32.24
C ARG A 227 -5.04 -13.30 -33.52
N ARG A 228 -3.72 -13.16 -33.66
CA ARG A 228 -3.10 -12.65 -34.90
C ARG A 228 -3.30 -13.61 -36.06
N GLN A 229 -3.14 -14.91 -35.84
CA GLN A 229 -3.40 -15.94 -36.85
C GLN A 229 -4.89 -15.95 -37.26
N ASN A 230 -5.80 -15.80 -36.31
CA ASN A 230 -7.24 -15.76 -36.55
C ASN A 230 -7.79 -14.37 -36.95
N ARG A 231 -6.91 -13.38 -37.19
CA ARG A 231 -7.31 -11.98 -37.39
C ARG A 231 -8.34 -11.82 -38.51
N ALA A 232 -8.10 -12.44 -39.67
CA ALA A 232 -9.01 -12.34 -40.81
C ALA A 232 -10.40 -12.89 -40.47
N ARG A 233 -10.47 -14.09 -39.88
CA ARG A 233 -11.73 -14.71 -39.43
C ARG A 233 -12.49 -13.82 -38.45
N ILE A 234 -11.79 -13.26 -37.46
CA ILE A 234 -12.38 -12.35 -36.46
C ILE A 234 -12.96 -11.11 -37.13
N ILE A 235 -12.23 -10.52 -38.09
CA ILE A 235 -12.69 -9.34 -38.84
C ILE A 235 -13.93 -9.69 -39.67
N THR A 236 -13.93 -10.82 -40.39
CA THR A 236 -15.08 -11.26 -41.19
C THR A 236 -16.32 -11.51 -40.31
N GLN A 237 -16.17 -12.22 -39.19
CA GLN A 237 -17.26 -12.44 -38.23
C GLN A 237 -17.81 -11.12 -37.71
N ARG A 238 -16.93 -10.18 -37.35
CA ARG A 238 -17.37 -8.86 -36.86
C ARG A 238 -18.04 -8.04 -37.96
N LEU A 239 -17.58 -8.15 -39.20
CA LEU A 239 -18.19 -7.49 -40.36
C LEU A 239 -19.62 -8.00 -40.56
N HIS A 240 -19.83 -9.32 -40.61
CA HIS A 240 -21.17 -9.91 -40.76
C HIS A 240 -22.13 -9.50 -39.64
N GLN A 241 -21.65 -9.48 -38.38
CA GLN A 241 -22.44 -9.00 -37.24
C GLN A 241 -22.90 -7.54 -37.42
N LEU A 242 -22.03 -6.68 -37.96
CA LEU A 242 -22.32 -5.26 -38.11
C LEU A 242 -23.18 -4.97 -39.35
N THR A 243 -23.10 -5.78 -40.40
CA THR A 243 -23.90 -5.63 -41.62
C THR A 243 -25.27 -6.28 -41.54
N GLY A 244 -25.60 -6.96 -40.43
CA GLY A 244 -26.83 -7.75 -40.30
C GLY A 244 -26.86 -8.98 -41.20
N GLN A 245 -25.71 -9.38 -41.74
CA GLN A 245 -25.53 -10.61 -42.55
C GLN A 245 -25.17 -11.82 -41.68
N ALA A 246 -25.21 -11.67 -40.35
CA ALA A 246 -25.21 -12.82 -39.48
C ALA A 246 -26.54 -13.56 -39.71
N GLU A 247 -26.53 -14.58 -40.56
CA GLU A 247 -27.50 -15.66 -40.49
C GLU A 247 -27.67 -16.02 -39.01
N GLU A 248 -28.90 -16.17 -38.53
CA GLU A 248 -29.24 -16.62 -37.18
C GLU A 248 -28.30 -17.77 -36.79
N LEU A 249 -27.23 -17.43 -36.07
CA LEU A 249 -26.28 -18.42 -35.61
C LEU A 249 -27.01 -19.19 -34.51
N GLU A 250 -27.38 -20.44 -34.81
CA GLU A 250 -27.85 -21.42 -33.85
C GLU A 250 -26.87 -21.46 -32.67
N TRP A 251 -27.32 -20.87 -31.56
CA TRP A 251 -26.80 -20.97 -30.20
C TRP A 251 -26.63 -22.42 -29.73
#